data_AF-A0AAD8BE43-F1
#
_entry.id   AF-A0AAD8BE43-F1
#
_cell.length_a   1.000
_cell.length_b   1.000
_cell.length_c   1.000
_cell.angle_alpha   90.00
_cell.angle_beta   90.00
_cell.angle_gamma   90.00
#
_symmetry.space_group_name_H-M   'P 1'
#
loop_
_entity.id
_entity.type
_entity.pdbx_description
1 polymer ?
#
loop_
_entity_poly.entity_id
_entity_poly.type
_entity_poly.pdbx_seq_one_letter_code
_entity_poly.pdbx_strand_id
1 'polypeptide(L)'
;MRCDLRNFGEKCDLRNFGKRCEVRNFGGMCDLRNFGGMCDLRNFGGMCDLRNFGMRCDLRNYGGMCDLRNFGEKCDLRNFGERCDLRNLGGRCDLRNFGGMCDLRNFGMRCDLRNFGERCVT
;
A
#
# COMPACT_ATOMS: atom_id res chain seq x y z
N MET A 1 -2.63 -21.67 -2.39
CA MET A 1 -2.23 -20.95 -3.61
C MET A 1 -1.41 -19.74 -3.18
N ARG A 2 -0.15 -19.68 -3.63
CA ARG A 2 0.79 -18.58 -3.36
C ARG A 2 1.15 -17.97 -4.72
N CYS A 3 1.16 -16.65 -4.83
CA CYS A 3 1.68 -15.98 -6.02
C CYS A 3 3.03 -15.30 -5.69
N ASP A 4 3.91 -15.23 -6.69
CA ASP A 4 5.17 -14.49 -6.68
C ASP A 4 5.29 -13.78 -8.03
N LEU A 5 5.11 -12.46 -8.04
CA LEU A 5 5.10 -11.61 -9.23
C LEU A 5 6.24 -10.62 -9.16
N ARG A 6 7.05 -10.54 -10.22
CA ARG A 6 8.27 -9.74 -10.24
C ARG A 6 8.46 -9.01 -11.56
N ASN A 7 9.08 -7.84 -11.48
CA ASN A 7 9.68 -7.11 -12.61
C ASN A 7 8.68 -6.72 -13.70
N PHE A 8 7.86 -5.71 -13.41
CA PHE A 8 6.93 -5.13 -14.38
C PHE A 8 7.36 -3.70 -14.71
N GLY A 9 7.29 -3.36 -15.99
CA GLY A 9 7.77 -2.08 -16.51
C GLY A 9 6.79 -0.93 -16.33
N GLU A 10 6.08 -0.57 -17.40
CA GLU A 10 5.36 0.71 -17.48
C GLU A 10 3.95 0.69 -16.91
N LYS A 11 3.19 -0.38 -17.11
CA LYS A 11 1.80 -0.49 -16.65
C LYS A 11 1.49 -1.90 -16.17
N CYS A 12 0.84 -2.00 -15.03
CA CYS A 12 0.41 -3.26 -14.45
C CYS A 12 -1.03 -3.17 -13.94
N ASP A 13 -1.84 -4.20 -14.23
CA ASP A 13 -3.16 -4.39 -13.62
C ASP A 13 -3.23 -5.83 -13.12
N LEU A 14 -3.28 -5.99 -11.80
CA LEU A 14 -3.25 -7.28 -11.13
C LEU A 14 -4.49 -7.42 -10.25
N ARG A 15 -5.29 -8.46 -10.53
CA ARG A 15 -6.57 -8.69 -9.85
C ARG A 15 -6.72 -10.10 -9.30
N ASN A 16 -7.48 -10.21 -8.21
CA ASN A 16 -8.03 -11.45 -7.67
C ASN A 16 -6.96 -12.47 -7.24
N PHE A 17 -6.18 -12.07 -6.25
CA PHE A 17 -5.12 -12.89 -5.70
C PHE A 17 -5.52 -13.58 -4.40
N GLY A 18 -5.11 -14.83 -4.27
CA GLY A 18 -5.54 -15.74 -3.20
C GLY A 18 -4.87 -15.49 -1.84
N LYS A 19 -4.71 -16.57 -1.06
CA LYS A 19 -4.34 -16.52 0.38
C LYS A 19 -2.99 -15.86 0.70
N ARG A 20 -1.99 -15.95 -0.19
CA ARG A 20 -0.65 -15.40 0.02
C ARG A 20 -0.06 -14.87 -1.28
N CYS A 21 0.41 -13.64 -1.29
CA CYS A 21 0.99 -13.05 -2.49
C CYS A 21 2.17 -12.14 -2.20
N GLU A 22 3.16 -12.24 -3.08
CA GLU A 22 4.41 -11.52 -3.02
C GLU A 22 4.60 -10.81 -4.37
N VAL A 23 4.72 -9.48 -4.34
CA VAL A 23 4.73 -8.66 -5.55
C VAL A 23 5.88 -7.67 -5.46
N ARG A 24 6.78 -7.66 -6.45
CA ARG A 24 8.00 -6.86 -6.40
C ARG A 24 8.37 -6.17 -7.70
N ASN A 25 9.00 -5.01 -7.58
CA ASN A 25 9.70 -4.28 -8.64
C ASN A 25 8.76 -3.88 -9.80
N PHE A 26 8.06 -2.77 -9.60
CA PHE A 26 7.16 -2.18 -10.59
C PHE A 26 7.60 -0.74 -10.86
N GLY A 27 7.83 -0.37 -12.12
CA GLY A 27 8.43 0.93 -12.46
C GLY A 27 7.42 2.06 -12.70
N GLY A 28 6.28 1.74 -13.31
CA GLY A 28 5.33 2.73 -13.84
C GLY A 28 4.01 2.82 -13.09
N MET A 29 2.88 2.72 -13.81
CA MET A 29 1.55 2.78 -13.21
C MET A 29 1.07 1.40 -12.82
N CYS A 30 0.51 1.27 -11.62
CA CYS A 30 0.02 0.00 -11.11
C CYS A 30 -1.33 0.10 -10.47
N ASP A 31 -2.21 -0.83 -10.86
CA ASP A 31 -3.52 -1.03 -10.26
C ASP A 31 -3.59 -2.45 -9.69
N LEU A 32 -3.67 -2.56 -8.36
CA LEU A 32 -3.69 -3.83 -7.65
C LEU A 32 -5.00 -3.97 -6.89
N ARG A 33 -5.77 -5.01 -7.20
CA ARG A 33 -7.11 -5.20 -6.63
C ARG A 33 -7.33 -6.60 -6.08
N ASN A 34 -8.05 -6.67 -4.96
CA ASN A 34 -8.57 -7.89 -4.38
C ASN A 34 -7.47 -8.91 -4.06
N PHE A 35 -6.55 -8.53 -3.17
CA PHE A 35 -5.51 -9.41 -2.66
C PHE A 35 -5.93 -10.00 -1.31
N GLY A 36 -6.06 -11.32 -1.23
CA GLY A 36 -6.53 -12.00 -0.03
C GLY A 36 -5.46 -12.21 1.05
N GLY A 37 -5.90 -12.70 2.20
CA GLY A 37 -5.07 -13.31 3.25
C GLY A 37 -3.85 -12.51 3.72
N MET A 38 -2.70 -12.72 3.08
CA MET A 38 -1.42 -12.08 3.41
C MET A 38 -0.72 -11.58 2.15
N CYS A 39 -0.25 -10.34 2.17
CA CYS A 39 0.37 -9.72 1.01
C CYS A 39 1.67 -9.00 1.41
N ASP A 40 2.73 -9.18 0.62
CA ASP A 40 3.99 -8.45 0.73
C ASP A 40 4.30 -7.79 -0.61
N LEU A 41 4.31 -6.47 -0.63
CA LEU A 41 4.45 -5.67 -1.84
C LEU A 41 5.61 -4.68 -1.68
N ARG A 42 6.57 -4.75 -2.61
CA ARG A 42 7.81 -3.96 -2.50
C ARG A 42 8.21 -3.30 -3.80
N ASN A 43 8.81 -2.12 -3.68
CA ASN A 43 9.48 -1.39 -4.75
C ASN A 43 8.53 -1.08 -5.91
N PHE A 44 7.62 -0.16 -5.67
CA PHE A 44 6.71 0.36 -6.67
C PHE A 44 7.09 1.81 -6.98
N GLY A 45 7.35 2.12 -8.24
CA GLY A 45 7.57 3.47 -8.74
C GLY A 45 6.29 4.09 -9.28
N GLY A 46 6.38 5.35 -9.67
CA GLY A 46 5.34 6.02 -10.45
C GLY A 46 4.02 6.27 -9.70
N MET A 47 2.94 5.66 -10.18
CA MET A 47 1.58 5.85 -9.66
C MET A 47 0.98 4.51 -9.28
N CYS A 48 0.46 4.42 -8.06
CA CYS A 48 -0.05 3.17 -7.52
C CYS A 48 -1.46 3.33 -6.95
N ASP A 49 -2.39 2.50 -7.40
CA ASP A 49 -3.74 2.35 -6.85
C ASP A 49 -3.90 0.94 -6.28
N LEU A 50 -4.13 0.84 -4.98
CA LEU A 50 -4.20 -0.42 -4.25
C LEU A 50 -5.54 -0.50 -3.51
N ARG A 51 -6.33 -1.52 -3.87
CA ARG A 51 -7.70 -1.68 -3.35
C ARG A 51 -7.98 -3.08 -2.83
N ASN A 52 -8.66 -3.15 -1.70
CA ASN A 52 -9.20 -4.38 -1.12
C ASN A 52 -8.10 -5.40 -0.83
N PHE A 53 -7.29 -5.10 0.17
CA PHE A 53 -6.23 -5.97 0.65
C PHE A 53 -6.65 -6.65 1.95
N GLY A 54 -6.33 -7.95 2.06
CA GLY A 54 -6.84 -8.85 3.08
C GLY A 54 -6.26 -8.63 4.48
N MET A 55 -6.27 -9.70 5.29
CA MET A 55 -6.03 -9.63 6.73
C MET A 55 -4.69 -9.00 7.13
N ARG A 56 -3.60 -9.26 6.38
CA ARG A 56 -2.27 -8.74 6.70
C ARG A 56 -1.54 -8.24 5.47
N CYS A 57 -1.03 -7.02 5.53
CA CYS A 57 -0.37 -6.38 4.41
C CYS A 57 0.92 -5.70 4.86
N ASP A 58 2.01 -5.95 4.14
CA ASP A 58 3.28 -5.26 4.29
C ASP A 58 3.63 -4.58 2.95
N LEU A 59 3.71 -3.25 2.96
CA LEU A 59 3.94 -2.44 1.78
C LEU A 59 5.15 -1.55 2.01
N ARG A 60 6.13 -1.65 1.11
CA ARG A 60 7.41 -0.95 1.25
C ARG A 60 7.85 -0.30 -0.04
N ASN A 61 8.39 0.91 0.09
CA ASN A 61 9.06 1.64 -0.99
C ASN A 61 8.12 1.89 -2.18
N TYR A 62 7.21 2.85 -1.98
CA TYR A 62 6.29 3.32 -3.00
C TYR A 62 6.66 4.76 -3.38
N GLY A 63 7.02 4.98 -4.65
CA GLY A 63 7.38 6.29 -5.17
C GLY A 63 6.20 7.05 -5.76
N GLY A 64 6.39 8.36 -5.97
CA GLY A 64 5.43 9.22 -6.68
C GLY A 64 4.11 9.39 -5.94
N MET A 65 3.02 8.87 -6.52
CA MET A 65 1.66 9.02 -6.00
C MET A 65 1.02 7.68 -5.65
N CYS A 66 0.38 7.60 -4.49
CA CYS A 66 -0.23 6.36 -4.00
C CYS A 66 -1.65 6.59 -3.48
N ASP A 67 -2.59 5.74 -3.89
CA ASP A 67 -3.94 5.68 -3.33
C ASP A 67 -4.18 4.27 -2.77
N LEU A 68 -4.41 4.18 -1.46
CA LEU A 68 -4.56 2.94 -0.73
C LEU A 68 -5.95 2.90 -0.08
N ARG A 69 -6.75 1.91 -0.45
CA ARG A 69 -8.13 1.79 0.04
C ARG A 69 -8.46 0.38 0.52
N ASN A 70 -9.15 0.32 1.65
CA ASN A 70 -9.72 -0.91 2.22
C ASN A 70 -8.65 -1.97 2.48
N PHE A 71 -7.79 -1.71 3.45
CA PHE A 71 -6.82 -2.70 3.92
C PHE A 71 -7.33 -3.36 5.20
N GLY A 72 -7.14 -4.66 5.31
CA GLY A 72 -7.66 -5.46 6.42
C GLY A 72 -6.97 -5.21 7.75
N GLU A 73 -7.13 -6.17 8.68
CA GLU A 73 -6.87 -5.98 10.11
C GLU A 73 -5.49 -5.45 10.50
N LYS A 74 -4.44 -5.83 9.77
CA LYS A 74 -3.05 -5.46 10.09
C LYS A 74 -2.31 -4.93 8.87
N CYS A 75 -1.79 -3.72 8.98
CA CYS A 75 -1.04 -3.08 7.90
C CYS A 75 0.28 -2.51 8.42
N ASP A 76 1.35 -2.74 7.69
CA ASP A 76 2.64 -2.08 7.87
C ASP A 76 3.00 -1.39 6.56
N LEU A 77 2.98 -0.05 6.55
CA LEU A 77 3.23 0.76 5.36
C LEU A 77 4.46 1.65 5.60
N ARG A 78 5.48 1.49 4.75
CA ARG A 78 6.77 2.17 4.92
C ARG A 78 7.29 2.78 3.63
N ASN A 79 7.87 3.98 3.76
CA ASN A 79 8.58 4.68 2.69
C ASN A 79 7.66 4.94 1.49
N PHE A 80 6.72 5.86 1.68
CA PHE A 80 5.79 6.30 0.67
C PHE A 80 6.17 7.70 0.17
N GLY A 81 6.04 7.91 -1.13
CA GLY A 81 6.56 9.05 -1.87
C GLY A 81 5.82 10.37 -1.65
N GLU A 82 5.82 11.21 -2.68
CA GLU A 82 5.43 12.62 -2.58
C GLU A 82 3.98 12.85 -2.16
N ARG A 83 3.05 12.01 -2.65
CA ARG A 83 1.61 12.16 -2.38
C ARG A 83 0.96 10.83 -2.05
N CYS A 84 0.25 10.78 -0.93
CA CYS A 84 -0.44 9.56 -0.52
C CYS A 84 -1.85 9.83 0.00
N ASP A 85 -2.82 9.06 -0.49
CA ASP A 85 -4.18 9.03 0.05
C ASP A 85 -4.40 7.63 0.65
N LEU A 86 -4.72 7.56 1.94
CA LEU A 86 -4.91 6.32 2.66
C LEU A 86 -6.29 6.32 3.31
N ARG A 87 -7.12 5.35 2.95
CA ARG A 87 -8.50 5.26 3.42
C ARG A 87 -8.84 3.86 3.89
N ASN A 88 -9.56 3.78 5.01
CA ASN A 88 -10.11 2.54 5.54
C ASN A 88 -9.00 1.49 5.76
N LEU A 89 -7.98 1.84 6.54
CA LEU A 89 -7.02 0.84 7.01
C LEU A 89 -7.55 0.20 8.30
N GLY A 90 -7.41 -1.13 8.42
CA GLY A 90 -8.04 -1.90 9.48
C GLY A 90 -7.48 -1.67 10.89
N GLY A 91 -7.83 -2.58 11.80
CA GLY A 91 -7.73 -2.39 13.25
C GLY A 91 -6.36 -2.03 13.83
N ARG A 92 -5.26 -2.42 13.17
CA ARG A 92 -3.88 -2.11 13.59
C ARG A 92 -3.01 -1.70 12.40
N CYS A 93 -2.50 -0.48 12.41
CA CYS A 93 -1.61 0.02 11.37
C CYS A 93 -0.33 0.62 11.94
N ASP A 94 0.78 0.41 11.24
CA ASP A 94 2.04 1.11 11.44
C ASP A 94 2.39 1.84 10.15
N LEU A 95 2.46 3.16 10.21
CA LEU A 95 2.67 4.04 9.06
C LEU A 95 3.94 4.86 9.29
N ARG A 96 4.95 4.66 8.44
CA ARG A 96 6.26 5.29 8.58
C ARG A 96 6.79 5.89 7.28
N ASN A 97 7.39 7.08 7.40
CA ASN A 97 8.09 7.75 6.30
C ASN A 97 7.18 7.99 5.10
N PHE A 98 6.20 8.87 5.27
CA PHE A 98 5.34 9.35 4.17
C PHE A 98 5.83 10.74 3.75
N GLY A 99 5.97 10.95 2.44
CA GLY A 99 6.50 12.18 1.87
C GLY A 99 5.58 13.41 2.00
N GLY A 100 5.81 14.39 1.14
CA GLY A 100 5.42 15.78 1.36
C GLY A 100 3.93 16.05 1.63
N MET A 101 3.03 15.29 1.00
CA MET A 101 1.59 15.43 1.18
C MET A 101 0.95 14.08 1.48
N CYS A 102 0.13 14.01 2.52
CA CYS A 102 -0.71 12.84 2.74
C CYS A 102 -2.09 13.20 3.29
N ASP A 103 -3.07 12.40 2.90
CA ASP A 103 -4.45 12.44 3.41
C ASP A 103 -4.76 11.07 3.98
N LEU A 104 -5.08 11.05 5.27
CA LEU A 104 -5.22 9.86 6.06
C LEU A 104 -6.67 9.81 6.55
N ARG A 105 -7.50 8.82 6.21
CA ARG A 105 -8.90 8.75 6.68
C ARG A 105 -9.32 7.37 7.15
N ASN A 106 -10.19 7.33 8.15
CA ASN A 106 -10.85 6.12 8.66
C ASN A 106 -9.85 5.02 9.02
N PHE A 107 -9.07 5.24 10.07
CA PHE A 107 -8.16 4.22 10.59
C PHE A 107 -8.79 3.42 11.71
N GLY A 108 -8.37 2.16 11.83
CA GLY A 108 -8.74 1.32 12.95
C GLY A 108 -8.19 1.79 14.29
N MET A 109 -8.63 1.10 15.34
CA MET A 109 -8.45 1.49 16.74
C MET A 109 -7.00 1.72 17.22
N ARG A 110 -5.99 1.24 16.49
CA ARG A 110 -4.57 1.40 16.85
C ARG A 110 -3.73 1.73 15.63
N CYS A 111 -3.36 2.99 15.48
CA CYS A 111 -2.50 3.43 14.38
C CYS A 111 -1.31 4.22 14.89
N ASP A 112 -0.12 3.71 14.60
CA ASP A 112 1.14 4.38 14.90
C ASP A 112 1.60 5.16 13.67
N LEU A 113 1.78 6.47 13.84
CA LEU A 113 2.20 7.39 12.78
C LEU A 113 3.60 7.94 13.10
N ARG A 114 4.57 7.78 12.20
CA ARG A 114 5.94 8.33 12.35
C ARG A 114 6.48 8.90 11.05
N ASN A 115 7.19 10.02 11.14
CA ASN A 115 7.90 10.67 10.03
C ASN A 115 6.97 10.96 8.83
N PHE A 116 6.10 11.95 8.99
CA PHE A 116 5.19 12.43 7.97
C PHE A 116 5.64 13.79 7.45
N GLY A 117 5.44 14.04 6.15
CA GLY A 117 5.73 15.32 5.53
C GLY A 117 4.87 16.47 6.09
N GLU A 118 5.31 17.69 5.80
CA GLU A 118 4.74 18.92 6.36
C GLU A 118 3.25 19.14 6.06
N ARG A 119 2.71 18.50 5.00
CA ARG A 119 1.31 18.66 4.56
C ARG A 119 0.52 17.37 4.70
N CYS A 120 0.67 16.72 5.84
CA CYS A 120 -0.07 15.53 6.19
C CYS A 120 -1.29 15.86 7.04
N VAL A 121 -2.46 15.40 6.58
CA VAL A 121 -3.76 15.60 7.23
C VAL A 121 -4.40 14.24 7.53
N THR A 122 -5.21 14.22 8.59
CA THR A 122 -5.97 13.06 9.08
C THR A 122 -7.46 13.39 9.16
#